data_AF-A0A9P5WDT3-F1
#
_entry.id   AF-A0A9P5WDT3-F1
#
_cell.length_a   1.000
_cell.length_b   1.000
_cell.length_c   1.000
_cell.angle_alpha   90.00
_cell.angle_beta   90.00
_cell.angle_gamma   90.00
#
_symmetry.space_group_name_H-M   'P 1'
#
loop_
_entity.id
_entity.type
_entity.pdbx_description
1 polymer ?
#
loop_
_entity_poly.entity_id
_entity_poly.type
_entity_poly.pdbx_seq_one_letter_code
_entity_poly.pdbx_strand_id
1 'polypeptide(L)'
;MDIGNIFEEWDFSGTVPLPYRVLLMGCIGIFAWASNLQILSYLRIDVSNLLFSSPPLSGIYTNHPRHSRGDKYANRSTPLSALYRAIYALGTVFLVMVLINMWMYKWVVSGLDPKDQRNSATEDVRGGMGLTGNPRVGIMVPILGYLTILVMIFIPFNVLFKKERFRFLRSMKKALFSGFKSEVSFADVILADILTSFARVFGDLAVALCLMFLDRDGTNADACYGSILVPIMTSIPYCIRLRQCLTEYIESNYTTERHLMNALKYASAFPVIIISSMQKSSKAASLKGLPYDGYFSDTSLFRLCLRIRSLECAFSSEFRAAVTNNTKDWLYIQGRYASSLKFEFEWLTICG
;
A
#
# COMPACT_ATOMS: atom_id res chain seq x y z
N MET A 1 -11.99 30.05 3.51
CA MET A 1 -11.15 28.92 3.95
C MET A 1 -11.02 28.00 2.77
N ASP A 2 -9.86 28.10 2.10
CA ASP A 2 -9.55 27.35 0.89
C ASP A 2 -9.43 25.86 1.20
N ILE A 3 -10.42 25.08 0.77
CA ILE A 3 -10.42 23.61 0.81
C ILE A 3 -9.40 23.04 -0.20
N GLY A 4 -8.73 23.89 -0.98
CA GLY A 4 -7.51 23.57 -1.73
C GLY A 4 -6.39 23.02 -0.85
N ASN A 5 -6.47 23.23 0.47
CA ASN A 5 -5.48 22.84 1.46
C ASN A 5 -5.85 21.57 2.27
N ILE A 6 -6.96 20.88 1.99
CA ILE A 6 -7.25 19.60 2.68
C ILE A 6 -6.57 18.42 1.98
N PHE A 7 -6.28 18.58 0.68
CA PHE A 7 -5.31 17.75 -0.06
C PHE A 7 -4.03 18.55 -0.36
N GLU A 8 -3.69 19.53 0.50
CA GLU A 8 -2.37 20.14 0.46
C GLU A 8 -1.34 19.02 0.57
N GLU A 9 -0.44 19.07 -0.38
CA GLU A 9 0.78 18.31 -0.43
C GLU A 9 1.37 18.19 0.97
N TRP A 10 1.62 16.95 1.40
CA TRP A 10 2.89 16.75 2.08
C TRP A 10 3.94 17.31 1.11
N ASP A 11 4.50 18.46 1.45
CA ASP A 11 5.48 19.25 0.69
C ASP A 11 6.83 18.51 0.51
N PHE A 12 6.80 17.19 0.55
CA PHE A 12 7.76 16.29 -0.09
C PHE A 12 7.71 16.38 -1.61
N SER A 13 6.67 16.99 -2.20
CA SER A 13 6.52 17.13 -3.65
C SER A 13 7.53 18.07 -4.29
N GLY A 14 7.91 19.15 -3.60
CA GLY A 14 8.99 20.02 -4.05
C GLY A 14 10.40 19.46 -3.80
N THR A 15 10.57 18.58 -2.81
CA THR A 15 11.91 18.13 -2.36
C THR A 15 12.33 16.76 -2.92
N VAL A 16 11.39 15.84 -3.15
CA VAL A 16 11.68 14.46 -3.58
C VAL A 16 10.93 14.12 -4.88
N PRO A 17 11.64 13.67 -5.94
CA PRO A 17 10.99 13.30 -7.19
C PRO A 17 10.01 12.14 -7.00
N LEU A 18 8.91 12.15 -7.77
CA LEU A 18 7.83 11.16 -7.71
C LEU A 18 8.30 9.68 -7.61
N PRO A 19 9.23 9.18 -8.45
CA PRO A 19 9.68 7.79 -8.35
C PRO A 19 10.33 7.47 -6.99
N TYR A 20 11.10 8.40 -6.41
CA TYR A 20 11.76 8.18 -5.13
C TYR A 20 10.80 8.27 -3.94
N ARG A 21 9.71 9.02 -4.05
CA ARG A 21 8.65 9.06 -3.02
C ARG A 21 8.10 7.67 -2.74
N VAL A 22 7.79 6.92 -3.79
CA VAL A 22 7.27 5.55 -3.70
C VAL A 22 8.27 4.64 -2.99
N LEU A 23 9.55 4.73 -3.37
CA LEU A 23 10.61 3.91 -2.80
C LEU A 23 10.88 4.23 -1.32
N LEU A 24 10.89 5.51 -0.96
CA LEU A 24 11.08 5.97 0.43
C LEU A 24 9.88 5.58 1.31
N MET A 25 8.65 5.68 0.81
CA MET A 25 7.47 5.20 1.53
C MET A 25 7.53 3.69 1.78
N GLY A 26 8.03 2.92 0.80
CA GLY A 26 8.33 1.50 0.99
C GLY A 26 9.36 1.25 2.11
N CYS A 27 10.43 2.05 2.16
CA CYS A 27 11.44 1.97 3.23
C CYS A 27 10.82 2.24 4.61
N ILE A 28 10.06 3.33 4.73
CA ILE A 28 9.36 3.69 5.97
C ILE A 28 8.43 2.55 6.40
N GLY A 29 7.69 1.95 5.46
CA GLY A 29 6.86 0.77 5.72
C GLY A 29 7.61 -0.40 6.34
N ILE A 30 8.78 -0.73 5.78
CA ILE A 30 9.61 -1.84 6.27
C ILE A 30 10.13 -1.54 7.68
N PHE A 31 10.58 -0.31 7.94
CA PHE A 31 11.01 0.09 9.28
C PHE A 31 9.87 0.12 10.28
N ALA A 32 8.70 0.65 9.90
CA ALA A 32 7.51 0.65 10.74
C ALA A 32 7.10 -0.78 11.12
N TRP A 33 7.12 -1.70 10.16
CA TRP A 33 6.85 -3.10 10.41
C TRP A 33 7.89 -3.76 11.33
N ALA A 34 9.17 -3.52 11.12
CA ALA A 34 10.23 -4.02 11.99
C ALA A 34 10.09 -3.49 13.43
N SER A 35 9.83 -2.19 13.58
CA SER A 35 9.60 -1.54 14.88
C SER A 35 8.38 -2.09 15.58
N ASN A 36 7.29 -2.32 14.86
CA ASN A 36 6.10 -2.95 15.41
C ASN A 36 6.41 -4.35 15.97
N LEU A 37 7.14 -5.20 15.24
CA LEU A 37 7.57 -6.52 15.74
C LEU A 37 8.52 -6.41 16.94
N GLN A 38 9.41 -5.42 16.96
CA GLN A 38 10.31 -5.18 18.08
C GLN A 38 9.54 -4.75 19.34
N ILE A 39 8.56 -3.86 19.20
CA ILE A 39 7.70 -3.39 20.31
C ILE A 39 6.90 -4.57 20.87
N LEU A 40 6.29 -5.39 20.02
CA LEU A 40 5.55 -6.58 20.46
C LEU A 40 6.47 -7.57 21.18
N SER A 41 7.71 -7.76 20.68
CA SER A 41 8.73 -8.57 21.35
C SER A 41 9.12 -7.99 22.72
N TYR A 42 9.20 -6.67 22.84
CA TYR A 42 9.51 -5.99 24.10
C TYR A 42 8.38 -6.16 25.12
N LEU A 43 7.12 -6.08 24.66
CA LEU A 43 5.92 -6.33 25.46
C LEU A 43 5.68 -7.81 25.80
N ARG A 44 6.63 -8.70 25.48
CA ARG A 44 6.57 -10.16 25.74
C ARG A 44 5.32 -10.84 25.15
N ILE A 45 4.82 -10.27 24.06
CA ILE A 45 3.71 -10.80 23.30
C ILE A 45 4.26 -11.84 22.30
N ASP A 46 3.80 -13.09 22.36
CA ASP A 46 4.26 -14.15 21.45
C ASP A 46 3.57 -14.09 20.08
N VAL A 47 4.11 -13.27 19.19
CA VAL A 47 3.61 -13.10 17.81
C VAL A 47 4.02 -14.26 16.89
N SER A 48 5.00 -15.09 17.30
CA SER A 48 5.59 -16.10 16.42
C SER A 48 4.56 -17.16 16.03
N ASN A 49 3.78 -17.63 17.00
CA ASN A 49 2.71 -18.58 16.77
C ASN A 49 1.57 -17.98 15.93
N LEU A 50 1.31 -16.68 16.05
CA LEU A 50 0.28 -15.99 15.28
C LEU A 50 0.70 -15.76 13.81
N LEU A 51 1.95 -15.41 13.56
CA LEU A 51 2.44 -15.15 12.19
C LEU A 51 2.75 -16.44 11.42
N PHE A 52 3.15 -17.51 12.12
CA PHE A 52 3.67 -18.72 11.47
C PHE A 52 2.83 -19.97 11.71
N SER A 53 1.91 -19.97 12.67
CA SER A 53 1.18 -21.18 13.09
C SER A 53 -0.31 -20.94 13.35
N SER A 54 -0.88 -19.80 12.95
CA SER A 54 -2.31 -19.54 13.17
C SER A 54 -3.18 -20.58 12.45
N PRO A 55 -4.10 -21.27 13.16
CA PRO A 55 -5.21 -21.96 12.50
C PRO A 55 -6.06 -20.94 11.71
N PRO A 56 -6.85 -21.40 10.71
CA PRO A 56 -7.74 -20.51 9.96
C PRO A 56 -8.66 -19.74 10.92
N LEU A 57 -8.89 -18.46 10.61
CA LEU A 57 -9.63 -17.53 11.48
C LEU A 57 -11.14 -17.85 11.55
N SER A 58 -11.61 -18.77 10.71
CA SER A 58 -12.89 -19.47 10.83
C SER A 58 -12.83 -20.37 12.07
N GLY A 59 -13.31 -19.88 13.20
CA GLY A 59 -13.40 -20.62 14.48
C GLY A 59 -14.31 -21.86 14.46
N ILE A 60 -14.56 -22.46 13.29
CA ILE A 60 -15.19 -23.77 13.17
C ILE A 60 -14.08 -24.80 13.34
N TYR A 61 -14.04 -25.43 14.52
CA TYR A 61 -13.42 -26.72 14.71
C TYR A 61 -14.10 -27.73 13.78
N THR A 62 -13.69 -27.76 12.51
CA THR A 62 -14.01 -28.91 11.67
C THR A 62 -13.20 -30.06 12.25
N ASN A 63 -13.89 -31.03 12.85
CA ASN A 63 -13.33 -32.31 13.29
C ASN A 63 -12.89 -33.12 12.07
N HIS A 64 -12.02 -32.58 11.23
CA HIS A 64 -11.31 -33.38 10.26
C HIS A 64 -10.10 -33.95 10.98
N PRO A 65 -10.03 -35.29 11.17
CA PRO A 65 -8.83 -35.89 11.72
C PRO A 65 -7.70 -35.62 10.72
N ARG A 66 -6.84 -34.64 11.02
CA ARG A 66 -5.51 -34.58 10.43
C ARG A 66 -4.85 -35.89 10.85
N HIS A 67 -4.64 -36.78 9.90
CA HIS A 67 -3.61 -37.80 10.03
C HIS A 67 -2.29 -37.09 10.30
N SER A 68 -1.98 -36.91 11.58
CA SER A 68 -0.69 -36.47 12.09
C SER A 68 0.33 -37.56 11.77
N ARG A 69 0.77 -37.59 10.51
CA ARG A 69 2.00 -38.27 10.11
C ARG A 69 3.12 -37.43 10.72
N GLY A 70 3.66 -37.94 11.84
CA GLY A 70 4.56 -37.23 12.75
C GLY A 70 5.55 -36.27 12.09
N ASP A 71 5.24 -34.98 12.14
CA ASP A 71 6.21 -33.93 11.89
C ASP A 71 7.02 -33.70 13.15
N LYS A 72 8.13 -34.44 13.25
CA LYS A 72 9.31 -34.12 14.09
C LYS A 72 10.00 -32.83 13.61
N TYR A 73 9.22 -31.80 13.27
CA TYR A 73 9.68 -30.46 12.86
C TYR A 73 9.14 -29.36 13.79
N ALA A 74 8.61 -29.73 14.95
CA ALA A 74 8.49 -28.78 16.05
C ALA A 74 9.90 -28.30 16.45
N ASN A 75 10.06 -26.97 16.47
CA ASN A 75 11.14 -26.22 17.10
C ASN A 75 12.40 -25.93 16.25
N ARG A 76 12.20 -25.17 15.18
CA ARG A 76 13.10 -24.05 14.92
C ARG A 76 12.33 -22.84 14.40
N SER A 77 11.37 -22.37 15.20
CA SER A 77 10.87 -21.01 15.03
C SER A 77 12.09 -20.09 15.08
N THR A 78 12.32 -19.32 14.01
CA THR A 78 13.32 -18.25 14.06
C THR A 78 12.92 -17.38 15.25
N PRO A 79 13.80 -17.12 16.23
CA PRO A 79 13.41 -16.27 17.35
C PRO A 79 12.93 -14.94 16.78
N LEU A 80 11.84 -14.39 17.31
CA LEU A 80 11.25 -13.12 16.84
C LEU A 80 12.32 -12.00 16.76
N SER A 81 13.33 -12.08 17.62
CA SER A 81 14.53 -11.24 17.59
C SER A 81 15.37 -11.37 16.34
N ALA A 82 15.57 -12.57 15.81
CA ALA A 82 16.22 -12.75 14.52
C ALA A 82 15.35 -12.24 13.36
N LEU A 83 14.02 -12.33 13.48
CA LEU A 83 13.10 -11.85 12.45
C LEU A 83 13.16 -10.33 12.30
N TYR A 84 12.89 -9.55 13.36
CA TYR A 84 12.90 -8.09 13.23
C TYR A 84 14.30 -7.55 12.90
N ARG A 85 15.38 -8.18 13.40
CA ARG A 85 16.76 -7.83 13.01
C ARG A 85 17.02 -8.05 11.52
N ALA A 86 16.53 -9.16 10.95
CA ALA A 86 16.62 -9.42 9.52
C ALA A 86 15.84 -8.38 8.71
N ILE A 87 14.65 -7.99 9.16
CA ILE A 87 13.81 -6.98 8.50
C ILE A 87 14.49 -5.60 8.58
N TYR A 88 15.06 -5.21 9.73
CA TYR A 88 15.86 -3.98 9.83
C TYR A 88 17.04 -3.99 8.87
N ALA A 89 17.82 -5.08 8.82
CA ALA A 89 18.95 -5.18 7.92
C ALA A 89 18.53 -5.08 6.44
N LEU A 90 17.43 -5.74 6.05
CA LEU A 90 16.86 -5.60 4.70
C LEU A 90 16.39 -4.16 4.42
N GLY A 91 15.73 -3.52 5.39
CA GLY A 91 15.28 -2.13 5.30
C GLY A 91 16.43 -1.14 5.17
N THR A 92 17.53 -1.34 5.91
CA THR A 92 18.75 -0.52 5.80
C THR A 92 19.41 -0.68 4.45
N VAL A 93 19.56 -1.92 3.96
CA VAL A 93 20.13 -2.15 2.61
C VAL A 93 19.26 -1.50 1.54
N PHE A 94 17.94 -1.63 1.65
CA PHE A 94 17.00 -1.00 0.73
C PHE A 94 17.09 0.53 0.77
N LEU A 95 17.11 1.14 1.97
CA LEU A 95 17.25 2.58 2.13
C LEU A 95 18.56 3.09 1.51
N VAL A 96 19.68 2.42 1.77
CA VAL A 96 20.99 2.79 1.20
C VAL A 96 20.95 2.73 -0.32
N MET A 97 20.36 1.68 -0.92
CA MET A 97 20.19 1.59 -2.36
C MET A 97 19.37 2.75 -2.93
N VAL A 98 18.27 3.12 -2.27
CA VAL A 98 17.42 4.25 -2.68
C VAL A 98 18.16 5.58 -2.58
N LEU A 99 18.89 5.82 -1.49
CA LEU A 99 19.66 7.05 -1.29
C LEU A 99 20.81 7.18 -2.29
N ILE A 100 21.51 6.10 -2.61
CA ILE A 100 22.56 6.10 -3.65
C ILE A 100 21.93 6.40 -5.02
N ASN A 101 20.82 5.75 -5.36
CA ASN A 101 20.14 5.98 -6.64
C ASN A 101 19.61 7.42 -6.77
N MET A 102 19.03 7.96 -5.68
CA MET A 102 18.58 9.36 -5.61
C MET A 102 19.74 10.36 -5.72
N TRP A 103 20.87 10.06 -5.07
CA TRP A 103 22.09 10.87 -5.17
C TRP A 103 22.64 10.87 -6.60
N MET A 104 22.72 9.71 -7.25
CA MET A 104 23.11 9.59 -8.66
C MET A 104 22.16 10.37 -9.57
N TYR A 105 20.85 10.30 -9.32
CA TYR A 105 19.87 11.06 -10.10
C TYR A 105 20.09 12.57 -9.96
N LYS A 106 20.27 13.06 -8.72
CA LYS A 106 20.56 14.48 -8.50
C LYS A 106 21.85 14.90 -9.19
N TRP A 107 22.89 14.07 -9.15
CA TRP A 107 24.17 14.33 -9.81
C TRP A 107 24.02 14.39 -11.34
N VAL A 108 23.30 13.44 -11.94
CA VAL A 108 23.03 13.41 -13.38
C VAL A 108 22.20 14.63 -13.82
N VAL A 109 21.19 15.01 -13.05
CA VAL A 109 20.35 16.19 -13.36
C VAL A 109 21.11 17.50 -13.14
N SER A 110 21.95 17.59 -12.10
CA SER A 110 22.75 18.79 -11.78
C SER A 110 23.99 18.96 -12.67
N GLY A 111 24.43 17.92 -13.36
CA GLY A 111 25.59 17.95 -14.28
C GLY A 111 25.28 18.46 -15.69
N LEU A 112 24.06 18.91 -15.95
CA LEU A 112 23.62 19.48 -17.23
C LEU A 112 23.91 21.00 -17.25
N ASP A 113 24.58 21.47 -18.31
CA ASP A 113 25.15 22.82 -18.43
C ASP A 113 24.10 23.94 -18.23
N PRO A 114 24.39 25.03 -17.49
CA PRO A 114 23.42 26.09 -17.18
C PRO A 114 22.96 26.96 -18.37
N LYS A 115 23.52 26.75 -19.57
CA LYS A 115 23.16 27.55 -20.77
C LYS A 115 21.79 27.20 -21.35
N ASP A 116 21.28 26.00 -21.13
CA ASP A 116 19.93 25.59 -21.57
C ASP A 116 18.81 25.96 -20.57
N GLN A 117 19.15 26.31 -19.32
CA GLN A 117 18.14 26.67 -18.30
C GLN A 117 17.45 28.02 -18.55
N ARG A 118 18.09 28.97 -19.25
CA ARG A 118 17.56 30.34 -19.40
C ARG A 118 16.33 30.43 -20.30
N ASN A 119 16.14 29.47 -21.21
CA ASN A 119 14.99 29.45 -22.13
C ASN A 119 13.83 28.58 -21.62
N SER A 120 14.01 27.82 -20.53
CA SER A 120 13.02 26.87 -20.02
C SER A 120 12.41 27.26 -18.66
N ALA A 121 12.87 28.36 -18.06
CA ALA A 121 12.32 28.90 -16.81
C ALA A 121 10.86 29.38 -16.92
N THR A 122 10.24 29.29 -18.10
CA THR A 122 8.82 29.61 -18.34
C THR A 122 7.92 28.37 -18.38
N GLU A 123 8.46 27.15 -18.35
CA GLU A 123 7.69 25.88 -18.36
C GLU A 123 7.90 25.02 -17.11
N ASP A 124 8.27 25.62 -15.98
CA ASP A 124 8.25 24.94 -14.67
C ASP A 124 6.80 24.79 -14.18
N VAL A 125 6.04 23.92 -14.84
CA VAL A 125 4.68 23.56 -14.44
C VAL A 125 4.64 22.07 -14.12
N ARG A 126 4.71 21.80 -12.82
CA ARG A 126 4.03 20.69 -12.14
C ARG A 126 4.53 19.27 -12.47
N GLY A 127 5.58 18.84 -11.77
CA GLY A 127 5.87 17.40 -11.56
C GLY A 127 6.65 16.68 -12.67
N GLY A 128 7.18 17.41 -13.65
CA GLY A 128 8.13 16.88 -14.62
C GLY A 128 9.44 16.43 -13.95
N MET A 129 10.08 15.41 -14.52
CA MET A 129 11.28 14.77 -13.97
C MET A 129 12.57 15.64 -14.07
N GLY A 130 12.44 16.98 -14.15
CA GLY A 130 13.57 17.91 -14.20
C GLY A 130 14.56 17.65 -15.34
N LEU A 131 14.07 17.19 -16.49
CA LEU A 131 14.88 16.72 -17.62
C LEU A 131 15.29 17.89 -18.53
N THR A 132 16.17 18.77 -18.06
CA THR A 132 16.68 19.92 -18.85
C THR A 132 17.86 19.54 -19.77
N GLY A 133 17.96 18.27 -20.17
CA GLY A 133 19.01 17.69 -21.03
C GLY A 133 18.53 16.36 -21.62
N ASN A 134 19.41 15.50 -22.14
CA ASN A 134 19.05 14.19 -22.71
C ASN A 134 18.00 13.44 -21.85
N PRO A 135 16.70 13.49 -22.20
CA PRO A 135 15.62 13.12 -21.27
C PRO A 135 15.68 11.63 -20.91
N ARG A 136 16.33 10.86 -21.79
CA ARG A 136 16.60 9.44 -21.64
C ARG A 136 17.46 9.13 -20.42
N VAL A 137 18.45 9.96 -20.07
CA VAL A 137 19.40 9.61 -18.99
C VAL A 137 18.76 9.79 -17.62
N GLY A 138 17.98 10.86 -17.41
CA GLY A 138 17.30 11.09 -16.13
C GLY A 138 16.20 10.08 -15.84
N ILE A 139 15.54 9.51 -16.86
CA ILE A 139 14.56 8.43 -16.71
C ILE A 139 15.23 7.08 -16.40
N MET A 140 16.44 6.83 -16.93
CA MET A 140 17.14 5.55 -16.71
C MET A 140 17.60 5.37 -15.27
N VAL A 141 17.95 6.44 -14.55
CA VAL A 141 18.46 6.32 -13.17
C VAL A 141 17.39 5.75 -12.23
N PRO A 142 16.15 6.29 -12.14
CA PRO A 142 15.08 5.68 -11.37
C PRO A 142 14.75 4.26 -11.81
N ILE A 143 14.71 3.97 -13.12
CA ILE A 143 14.45 2.62 -13.64
C ILE A 143 15.48 1.63 -13.11
N LEU A 144 16.76 1.97 -13.14
CA LEU A 144 17.83 1.16 -12.57
C LEU A 144 17.63 0.98 -11.05
N GLY A 145 17.19 2.02 -10.34
CA GLY A 145 16.82 1.95 -8.94
C GLY A 145 15.75 0.89 -8.68
N TYR A 146 14.59 1.00 -9.34
CA TYR A 146 13.50 0.00 -9.24
C TYR A 146 13.97 -1.42 -9.61
N LEU A 147 14.80 -1.55 -10.65
CA LEU A 147 15.34 -2.84 -11.07
C LEU A 147 16.26 -3.46 -10.01
N THR A 148 17.17 -2.68 -9.41
CA THR A 148 18.05 -3.19 -8.35
C THR A 148 17.27 -3.69 -7.13
N ILE A 149 16.17 -3.01 -6.79
CA ILE A 149 15.27 -3.40 -5.69
C ILE A 149 14.53 -4.70 -6.04
N LEU A 150 14.02 -4.83 -7.26
CA LEU A 150 13.39 -6.07 -7.73
C LEU A 150 14.39 -7.23 -7.68
N VAL A 151 15.62 -7.03 -8.17
CA VAL A 151 16.68 -8.04 -8.09
C VAL A 151 16.96 -8.43 -6.64
N MET A 152 17.06 -7.46 -5.72
CA MET A 152 17.28 -7.72 -4.29
C MET A 152 16.18 -8.61 -3.68
N ILE A 153 14.91 -8.40 -4.08
CA ILE A 153 13.77 -9.18 -3.61
C ILE A 153 13.79 -10.61 -4.17
N PHE A 154 14.05 -10.78 -5.47
CA PHE A 154 13.93 -12.05 -6.18
C PHE A 154 15.21 -12.90 -6.23
N ILE A 155 16.36 -12.37 -5.82
CA ILE A 155 17.64 -13.07 -5.90
C ILE A 155 17.61 -14.39 -5.09
N PRO A 156 17.93 -15.54 -5.71
CA PRO A 156 17.77 -16.88 -5.11
C PRO A 156 18.94 -17.30 -4.21
N PHE A 157 20.03 -16.53 -4.17
CA PHE A 157 21.22 -16.84 -3.38
C PHE A 157 20.99 -16.63 -1.88
N ASN A 158 21.80 -17.29 -1.03
CA ASN A 158 21.75 -17.18 0.44
C ASN A 158 22.32 -15.84 0.96
N VAL A 159 22.18 -14.77 0.18
CA VAL A 159 22.61 -13.41 0.49
C VAL A 159 21.37 -12.62 0.92
N LEU A 160 21.48 -11.71 1.89
CA LEU A 160 20.37 -10.88 2.38
C LEU A 160 19.14 -11.68 2.84
N PHE A 161 19.29 -12.48 3.89
CA PHE A 161 18.16 -13.13 4.60
C PHE A 161 17.15 -13.84 3.67
N LYS A 162 17.64 -14.70 2.76
CA LYS A 162 16.83 -15.46 1.77
C LYS A 162 15.51 -16.00 2.34
N LYS A 163 15.54 -16.64 3.50
CA LYS A 163 14.35 -17.26 4.13
C LYS A 163 13.21 -16.25 4.30
N GLU A 164 13.53 -15.03 4.72
CA GLU A 164 12.53 -13.99 4.99
C GLU A 164 11.97 -13.39 3.70
N ARG A 165 12.82 -13.15 2.69
CA ARG A 165 12.35 -12.69 1.37
C ARG A 165 11.42 -13.69 0.69
N PHE A 166 11.78 -14.98 0.70
CA PHE A 166 10.94 -16.01 0.10
C PHE A 166 9.64 -16.24 0.87
N ARG A 167 9.65 -16.04 2.19
CA ARG A 167 8.43 -16.03 3.00
C ARG A 167 7.51 -14.88 2.59
N PHE A 168 8.05 -13.66 2.49
CA PHE A 168 7.31 -12.50 2.01
C PHE A 168 6.74 -12.72 0.60
N LEU A 169 7.55 -13.21 -0.35
CA LEU A 169 7.10 -13.50 -1.72
C LEU A 169 6.00 -14.56 -1.78
N ARG A 170 6.07 -15.59 -0.92
CA ARG A 170 5.03 -16.62 -0.83
C ARG A 170 3.72 -16.02 -0.32
N SER A 171 3.77 -15.20 0.74
CA SER A 171 2.60 -14.51 1.27
C SER A 171 2.02 -13.53 0.25
N MET A 172 2.86 -12.78 -0.47
CA MET A 172 2.42 -11.87 -1.54
C MET A 172 1.76 -12.63 -2.70
N LYS A 173 2.36 -13.74 -3.15
CA LYS A 173 1.78 -14.59 -4.20
C LYS A 173 0.42 -15.15 -3.78
N LYS A 174 0.30 -15.61 -2.53
CA LYS A 174 -0.99 -16.06 -1.97
C LYS A 174 -1.99 -14.90 -1.92
N ALA A 175 -1.58 -13.72 -1.46
CA ALA A 175 -2.43 -12.54 -1.40
C ALA A 175 -2.91 -12.05 -2.77
N LEU A 176 -2.16 -12.27 -3.86
CA LEU A 176 -2.58 -11.86 -5.21
C LEU A 176 -3.38 -12.93 -5.96
N PHE A 177 -2.98 -14.20 -5.85
CA PHE A 177 -3.48 -15.26 -6.75
C PHE A 177 -4.30 -16.35 -6.05
N SER A 178 -4.51 -16.27 -4.75
CA SER A 178 -5.31 -17.29 -4.05
C SER A 178 -6.80 -17.12 -4.31
N GLY A 179 -7.49 -18.21 -4.64
CA GLY A 179 -8.94 -18.24 -4.86
C GLY A 179 -9.76 -18.34 -3.56
N PHE A 180 -11.09 -18.37 -3.68
CA PHE A 180 -12.05 -18.44 -2.57
C PHE A 180 -12.04 -19.74 -1.74
N LYS A 181 -11.16 -20.69 -2.06
CA LYS A 181 -11.07 -21.99 -1.36
C LYS A 181 -9.85 -22.09 -0.43
N SER A 182 -9.06 -21.03 -0.33
CA SER A 182 -7.87 -21.03 0.53
C SER A 182 -8.19 -20.48 1.91
N GLU A 183 -7.71 -21.18 2.94
CA GLU A 183 -7.70 -20.69 4.31
C GLU A 183 -6.97 -19.34 4.41
N VAL A 184 -7.63 -18.36 5.03
CA VAL A 184 -7.07 -17.04 5.33
C VAL A 184 -6.39 -17.10 6.69
N SER A 185 -5.05 -16.96 6.71
CA SER A 185 -4.29 -16.91 7.96
C SER A 185 -4.24 -15.49 8.51
N PHE A 186 -4.00 -15.36 9.82
CA PHE A 186 -3.83 -14.05 10.47
C PHE A 186 -2.72 -13.20 9.82
N ALA A 187 -1.62 -13.83 9.40
CA ALA A 187 -0.55 -13.14 8.68
C ALA A 187 -0.99 -12.59 7.32
N ASP A 188 -1.90 -13.29 6.61
CA ASP A 188 -2.44 -12.83 5.33
C ASP A 188 -3.35 -11.60 5.52
N VAL A 189 -4.08 -11.54 6.64
CA VAL A 189 -4.90 -10.39 7.02
C VAL A 189 -4.03 -9.18 7.32
N ILE A 190 -2.99 -9.33 8.15
CA ILE A 190 -2.06 -8.23 8.44
C ILE A 190 -1.39 -7.72 7.17
N LEU A 191 -0.92 -8.63 6.30
CA LEU A 191 -0.31 -8.24 5.03
C LEU A 191 -1.30 -7.43 4.17
N ALA A 192 -2.56 -7.83 4.10
CA ALA A 192 -3.57 -7.11 3.35
C ALA A 192 -3.87 -5.73 3.96
N ASP A 193 -3.97 -5.61 5.29
CA ASP A 193 -4.19 -4.32 5.97
C ASP A 193 -2.98 -3.37 5.80
N ILE A 194 -1.76 -3.91 5.78
CA ILE A 194 -0.57 -3.14 5.39
C ILE A 194 -0.73 -2.66 3.94
N LEU A 195 -1.06 -3.55 3.01
CA LEU A 195 -1.23 -3.18 1.59
C LEU A 195 -2.32 -2.11 1.38
N THR A 196 -3.44 -2.16 2.11
CA THR A 196 -4.49 -1.12 2.02
C THR A 196 -3.99 0.23 2.52
N SER A 197 -3.16 0.24 3.57
CA SER A 197 -2.48 1.45 4.02
C SER A 197 -1.52 2.03 2.96
N PHE A 198 -1.01 1.19 2.05
CA PHE A 198 -0.19 1.59 0.91
C PHE A 198 -0.98 1.93 -0.36
N ALA A 199 -2.32 1.95 -0.36
CA ALA A 199 -3.12 2.14 -1.57
C ALA A 199 -2.76 3.42 -2.35
N ARG A 200 -2.51 4.54 -1.65
CA ARG A 200 -2.04 5.78 -2.28
C ARG A 200 -0.66 5.63 -2.93
N VAL A 201 0.24 4.87 -2.31
CA VAL A 201 1.58 4.58 -2.83
C VAL A 201 1.50 3.73 -4.11
N PHE A 202 0.53 2.82 -4.22
CA PHE A 202 0.25 2.12 -5.49
C PHE A 202 -0.24 3.05 -6.59
N GLY A 203 -1.03 4.08 -6.26
CA GLY A 203 -1.43 5.13 -7.19
C GLY A 203 -0.24 5.97 -7.68
N ASP A 204 0.65 6.40 -6.77
CA ASP A 204 1.87 7.13 -7.12
C ASP A 204 2.83 6.24 -7.94
N LEU A 205 2.92 4.94 -7.63
CA LEU A 205 3.67 3.96 -8.42
C LEU A 205 3.12 3.85 -9.84
N ALA A 206 1.80 3.85 -10.02
CA ALA A 206 1.17 3.81 -11.34
C ALA A 206 1.58 5.01 -12.21
N VAL A 207 1.55 6.21 -11.63
CA VAL A 207 2.00 7.43 -12.32
C VAL A 207 3.49 7.35 -12.61
N ALA A 208 4.32 6.95 -11.65
CA ALA A 208 5.76 6.82 -11.84
C ALA A 208 6.10 5.81 -12.96
N LEU A 209 5.42 4.67 -13.02
CA LEU A 209 5.57 3.69 -14.09
C LEU A 209 5.12 4.25 -15.44
N CYS A 210 4.02 4.99 -15.48
CA CYS A 210 3.58 5.65 -16.71
C CYS A 210 4.61 6.66 -17.21
N LEU A 211 5.15 7.51 -16.33
CA LEU A 211 6.18 8.48 -16.69
C LEU A 211 7.49 7.81 -17.15
N MET A 212 7.87 6.69 -16.52
CA MET A 212 9.11 5.98 -16.88
C MET A 212 9.00 5.19 -18.19
N PHE A 213 7.84 4.61 -18.50
CA PHE A 213 7.70 3.66 -19.62
C PHE A 213 6.84 4.15 -20.78
N LEU A 214 5.87 5.03 -20.53
CA LEU A 214 4.91 5.49 -21.53
C LEU A 214 5.19 6.93 -21.99
N ASP A 215 5.63 7.81 -21.10
CA ASP A 215 5.97 9.21 -21.43
C ASP A 215 7.45 9.38 -21.77
N ARG A 216 7.86 8.83 -22.92
CA ARG A 216 9.28 8.75 -23.32
C ARG A 216 9.92 10.11 -23.64
N ASP A 217 9.09 11.10 -23.99
CA ASP A 217 9.50 12.44 -24.39
C ASP A 217 9.20 13.52 -23.33
N GLY A 218 8.57 13.15 -22.21
CA GLY A 218 8.26 14.04 -21.09
C GLY A 218 7.17 15.09 -21.37
N THR A 219 6.42 14.92 -22.46
CA THR A 219 5.41 15.88 -22.94
C THR A 219 3.99 15.54 -22.49
N ASN A 220 3.75 14.32 -21.98
CA ASN A 220 2.41 13.81 -21.69
C ASN A 220 2.18 13.49 -20.20
N ALA A 221 2.87 14.18 -19.30
CA ALA A 221 2.74 13.96 -17.86
C ALA A 221 1.27 14.00 -17.38
N ASP A 222 0.49 14.96 -17.87
CA ASP A 222 -0.95 15.08 -17.57
C ASP A 222 -1.75 13.82 -17.93
N ALA A 223 -1.42 13.16 -19.05
CA ALA A 223 -2.07 11.93 -19.47
C ALA A 223 -1.75 10.78 -18.52
N CYS A 224 -0.55 10.75 -17.95
CA CYS A 224 -0.16 9.75 -16.95
C CYS A 224 -0.91 9.93 -15.62
N TYR A 225 -1.10 11.16 -15.16
CA TYR A 225 -1.88 11.45 -13.95
C TYR A 225 -3.37 11.13 -14.12
N GLY A 226 -3.91 11.30 -15.33
CA GLY A 226 -5.30 10.96 -15.69
C GLY A 226 -5.50 9.52 -16.16
N SER A 227 -4.44 8.69 -16.20
CA SER A 227 -4.51 7.34 -16.75
C SER A 227 -5.36 6.41 -15.88
N ILE A 228 -6.13 5.54 -16.55
CA ILE A 228 -6.91 4.46 -15.91
C ILE A 228 -6.03 3.51 -15.08
N LEU A 229 -4.72 3.49 -15.33
CA LEU A 229 -3.77 2.71 -14.55
C LEU A 229 -3.75 3.12 -13.07
N VAL A 230 -3.96 4.40 -12.76
CA VAL A 230 -3.93 4.93 -11.39
C VAL A 230 -5.05 4.34 -10.52
N PRO A 231 -6.34 4.43 -10.89
CA PRO A 231 -7.42 3.80 -10.11
C PRO A 231 -7.32 2.28 -10.09
N ILE A 232 -6.86 1.63 -11.17
CA ILE A 232 -6.64 0.17 -11.19
C ILE A 232 -5.62 -0.23 -10.12
N MET A 233 -4.43 0.39 -10.11
CA MET A 233 -3.37 0.06 -9.15
C MET A 233 -3.78 0.39 -7.71
N THR A 234 -4.45 1.53 -7.49
CA THR A 234 -4.97 1.94 -6.18
C THR A 234 -6.00 0.94 -5.64
N SER A 235 -6.76 0.29 -6.52
CA SER A 235 -7.82 -0.67 -6.14
C SER A 235 -7.30 -2.06 -5.74
N ILE A 236 -6.08 -2.43 -6.15
CA ILE A 236 -5.52 -3.78 -5.92
C ILE A 236 -5.56 -4.19 -4.43
N PRO A 237 -5.09 -3.37 -3.47
CA PRO A 237 -5.11 -3.76 -2.06
C PRO A 237 -6.53 -4.01 -1.52
N TYR A 238 -7.49 -3.18 -1.93
CA TYR A 238 -8.89 -3.33 -1.53
C TYR A 238 -9.51 -4.60 -2.12
N CYS A 239 -9.17 -4.97 -3.36
CA CYS A 239 -9.55 -6.24 -3.98
C CYS A 239 -9.05 -7.45 -3.17
N ILE A 240 -7.79 -7.39 -2.71
CA ILE A 240 -7.20 -8.47 -1.90
C ILE A 240 -8.00 -8.67 -0.61
N ARG A 241 -8.27 -7.57 0.11
CA ARG A 241 -8.96 -7.63 1.38
C ARG A 241 -10.43 -8.02 1.24
N LEU A 242 -11.13 -7.47 0.25
CA LEU A 242 -12.49 -7.87 -0.10
C LEU A 242 -12.58 -9.39 -0.35
N ARG A 243 -11.65 -9.94 -1.12
CA ARG A 243 -11.61 -11.38 -1.42
C ARG A 243 -11.39 -12.23 -0.16
N GLN A 244 -10.48 -11.81 0.72
CA GLN A 244 -10.25 -12.48 1.99
C GLN A 244 -11.50 -12.48 2.87
N CYS A 245 -12.15 -11.31 3.04
CA CYS A 245 -13.37 -11.19 3.83
C CYS A 245 -14.52 -12.05 3.27
N LEU A 246 -14.67 -12.09 1.94
CA LEU A 246 -15.69 -12.92 1.31
C LEU A 246 -15.38 -14.42 1.45
N THR A 247 -14.11 -14.81 1.39
CA THR A 247 -13.69 -16.20 1.62
C THR A 247 -14.05 -16.66 3.03
N GLU A 248 -13.72 -15.86 4.05
CA GLU A 248 -14.09 -16.16 5.45
C GLU A 248 -15.61 -16.21 5.65
N TYR A 249 -16.36 -15.34 4.98
CA TYR A 249 -17.82 -15.36 5.04
C TYR A 249 -18.43 -16.64 4.44
N ILE A 250 -17.94 -17.07 3.28
CA ILE A 250 -18.34 -18.32 2.63
C ILE A 250 -17.96 -19.52 3.52
N GLU A 251 -16.75 -19.52 4.07
CA GLU A 251 -16.27 -20.60 4.96
C GLU A 251 -17.09 -20.69 6.26
N SER A 252 -17.61 -19.56 6.75
CA SER A 252 -18.53 -19.52 7.89
C SER A 252 -19.95 -20.02 7.57
N ASN A 253 -20.20 -20.57 6.37
CA ASN A 253 -21.53 -20.93 5.87
C ASN A 253 -22.53 -19.76 5.95
N TYR A 254 -22.07 -18.54 5.61
CA TYR A 254 -22.91 -17.33 5.59
C TYR A 254 -23.49 -16.91 6.95
N THR A 255 -23.03 -17.52 8.05
CA THR A 255 -23.59 -17.28 9.40
C THR A 255 -22.97 -16.06 10.08
N THR A 256 -21.71 -15.75 9.80
CA THR A 256 -20.96 -14.74 10.54
C THR A 256 -20.99 -13.40 9.79
N GLU A 257 -22.00 -12.57 10.11
CA GLU A 257 -22.23 -11.25 9.49
C GLU A 257 -21.02 -10.31 9.58
N ARG A 258 -20.17 -10.47 10.59
CA ARG A 258 -18.93 -9.69 10.76
C ARG A 258 -18.03 -9.71 9.52
N HIS A 259 -17.89 -10.86 8.86
CA HIS A 259 -17.04 -10.98 7.67
C HIS A 259 -17.66 -10.28 6.46
N LEU A 260 -19.00 -10.33 6.35
CA LEU A 260 -19.75 -9.61 5.32
C LEU A 260 -19.67 -8.09 5.51
N MET A 261 -19.81 -7.59 6.73
CA MET A 261 -19.69 -6.16 7.03
C MET A 261 -18.29 -5.63 6.70
N ASN A 262 -17.24 -6.42 6.97
CA ASN A 262 -15.89 -6.09 6.53
C ASN A 262 -15.77 -6.10 5.00
N ALA A 263 -16.34 -7.10 4.32
CA ALA A 263 -16.35 -7.14 2.86
C ALA A 263 -17.03 -5.89 2.27
N LEU A 264 -18.19 -5.49 2.79
CA LEU A 264 -18.91 -4.28 2.37
C LEU A 264 -18.10 -3.01 2.61
N LYS A 265 -17.42 -2.90 3.76
CA LYS A 265 -16.50 -1.80 4.05
C LYS A 265 -15.41 -1.67 2.97
N TYR A 266 -14.76 -2.76 2.59
CA TYR A 266 -13.71 -2.69 1.57
C TYR A 266 -14.28 -2.53 0.15
N ALA A 267 -15.52 -2.99 -0.10
CA ALA A 267 -16.22 -2.76 -1.36
C ALA A 267 -16.62 -1.29 -1.57
N SER A 268 -16.95 -0.54 -0.51
CA SER A 268 -17.30 0.88 -0.63
C SER A 268 -16.13 1.76 -1.06
N ALA A 269 -14.89 1.26 -1.02
CA ALA A 269 -13.72 1.98 -1.52
C ALA A 269 -13.69 2.10 -3.06
N PHE A 270 -14.25 1.14 -3.81
CA PHE A 270 -14.18 1.18 -5.28
C PHE A 270 -14.91 2.38 -5.91
N PRO A 271 -16.17 2.69 -5.52
CA PRO A 271 -16.84 3.88 -6.01
C PRO A 271 -16.08 5.17 -5.67
N VAL A 272 -15.51 5.27 -4.46
CA VAL A 272 -14.72 6.43 -4.02
C VAL A 272 -13.50 6.63 -4.92
N ILE A 273 -12.78 5.56 -5.24
CA ILE A 273 -11.60 5.60 -6.13
C ILE A 273 -12.00 6.08 -7.53
N ILE A 274 -13.09 5.55 -8.08
CA ILE A 274 -13.57 5.93 -9.43
C ILE A 274 -13.96 7.42 -9.45
N ILE A 275 -14.79 7.85 -8.49
CA ILE A 275 -15.23 9.25 -8.40
C ILE A 275 -14.03 10.18 -8.22
N SER A 276 -13.07 9.81 -7.38
CA SER A 276 -11.85 10.61 -7.17
C SER A 276 -11.02 10.76 -8.45
N SER A 277 -10.99 9.72 -9.30
CA SER A 277 -10.33 9.77 -10.62
C SER A 277 -11.07 10.70 -11.59
N MET A 278 -12.41 10.67 -11.57
CA MET A 278 -13.24 11.55 -12.39
C MET A 278 -13.09 13.01 -11.98
N GLN A 279 -13.05 13.29 -10.68
CA GLN A 279 -12.82 14.65 -10.15
C GLN A 279 -11.48 15.23 -10.59
N LYS A 280 -10.42 14.41 -10.58
CA LYS A 280 -9.09 14.84 -11.06
C LYS A 280 -9.13 15.20 -12.54
N SER A 281 -9.83 14.39 -13.35
CA SER A 281 -9.96 14.62 -14.78
C SER A 281 -10.76 15.89 -15.10
N SER A 282 -11.87 16.10 -14.40
CA SER A 282 -12.70 17.31 -14.53
C SER A 282 -11.95 18.58 -14.09
N LYS A 283 -11.24 18.53 -12.95
CA LYS A 283 -10.38 19.64 -12.50
C LYS A 283 -9.26 19.96 -13.49
N ALA A 284 -8.66 18.93 -14.11
CA ALA A 284 -7.64 19.12 -15.14
C ALA A 284 -8.20 19.78 -16.40
N ALA A 285 -9.40 19.41 -16.85
CA ALA A 285 -10.08 20.06 -17.98
C ALA A 285 -10.44 21.52 -17.66
N SER A 286 -10.94 21.80 -16.45
CA SER A 286 -11.25 23.14 -15.97
C SER A 286 -10.03 24.06 -15.94
N LEU A 287 -8.86 23.57 -15.47
CA LEU A 287 -7.60 24.33 -15.53
C LEU A 287 -7.16 24.67 -16.95
N LYS A 288 -7.45 23.81 -17.92
CA LYS A 288 -7.12 24.02 -19.34
C LYS A 288 -8.14 24.90 -20.07
N GLY A 289 -9.20 25.35 -19.38
CA GLY A 289 -10.30 26.10 -19.98
C GLY A 289 -11.10 25.30 -21.00
N LEU A 290 -11.01 23.97 -20.97
CA LEU A 290 -11.72 23.08 -21.89
C LEU A 290 -13.06 22.64 -21.28
N PRO A 291 -14.13 22.53 -22.08
CA PRO A 291 -15.38 21.96 -21.60
C PRO A 291 -15.17 20.48 -21.23
N TYR A 292 -15.49 20.12 -19.99
CA TYR A 292 -15.49 18.73 -19.54
C TYR A 292 -16.79 18.04 -19.96
N ASP A 293 -16.70 17.06 -20.86
CA ASP A 293 -17.84 16.30 -21.41
C ASP A 293 -18.35 15.19 -20.48
N GLY A 294 -18.30 15.43 -19.17
CA GLY A 294 -18.79 14.49 -18.17
C GLY A 294 -20.22 14.80 -17.76
N TYR A 295 -21.03 13.76 -17.57
CA TYR A 295 -22.42 13.85 -17.09
C TYR A 295 -22.59 14.54 -15.72
N PHE A 296 -21.51 14.65 -14.92
CA PHE A 296 -21.55 15.15 -13.55
C PHE A 296 -20.61 16.34 -13.35
N SER A 297 -21.10 17.37 -12.66
CA SER A 297 -20.31 18.54 -12.26
C SER A 297 -19.37 18.21 -11.08
N ASP A 298 -18.26 18.94 -10.94
CA ASP A 298 -17.28 18.76 -9.85
C ASP A 298 -17.93 18.76 -8.46
N THR A 299 -18.85 19.70 -8.22
CA THR A 299 -19.57 19.82 -6.95
C THR A 299 -20.45 18.60 -6.68
N SER A 300 -21.06 18.02 -7.71
CA SER A 300 -21.90 16.83 -7.57
C SER A 300 -21.08 15.57 -7.27
N LEU A 301 -19.92 15.42 -7.92
CA LEU A 301 -18.97 14.34 -7.66
C LEU A 301 -18.40 14.43 -6.24
N PHE A 302 -18.09 15.64 -5.77
CA PHE A 302 -17.61 15.86 -4.40
C PHE A 302 -18.66 15.48 -3.35
N ARG A 303 -19.90 15.93 -3.51
CA ARG A 303 -21.02 15.56 -2.62
C ARG A 303 -21.31 14.06 -2.65
N LEU A 304 -21.12 13.39 -3.79
CA LEU A 304 -21.28 11.94 -3.89
C LEU A 304 -20.15 11.21 -3.14
N CYS A 305 -18.90 11.65 -3.32
CA CYS A 305 -17.75 11.11 -2.60
C CYS A 305 -17.93 11.20 -1.08
N LEU A 306 -18.36 12.36 -0.56
CA LEU A 306 -18.64 12.55 0.87
C LEU A 306 -19.73 11.62 1.38
N ARG A 307 -20.82 11.41 0.62
CA ARG A 307 -21.89 10.47 1.00
C ARG A 307 -21.37 9.05 1.09
N ILE A 308 -20.56 8.60 0.14
CA ILE A 308 -20.00 7.24 0.17
C ILE A 308 -18.99 7.09 1.31
N ARG A 309 -18.17 8.10 1.57
CA ARG A 309 -17.26 8.13 2.72
C ARG A 309 -18.02 8.05 4.06
N SER A 310 -19.14 8.76 4.18
CA SER A 310 -19.99 8.70 5.39
C SER A 310 -20.58 7.30 5.61
N LEU A 311 -20.99 6.62 4.53
CA LEU A 311 -21.46 5.22 4.60
C LEU A 311 -20.32 4.28 5.05
N GLU A 312 -19.10 4.50 4.56
CA GLU A 312 -17.94 3.72 5.00
C GLU A 312 -17.62 3.92 6.48
N CYS A 313 -17.65 5.17 6.98
CA CYS A 313 -17.49 5.45 8.40
C CYS A 313 -18.64 4.82 9.23
N ALA A 314 -19.87 4.78 8.72
CA ALA A 314 -21.01 4.11 9.35
C ALA A 314 -20.81 2.59 9.49
N PHE A 315 -20.39 1.91 8.41
CA PHE A 315 -20.04 0.48 8.47
C PHE A 315 -18.93 0.21 9.49
N SER A 316 -17.94 1.11 9.59
CA SER A 316 -16.87 0.97 10.58
C SER A 316 -17.34 1.22 12.02
N SER A 317 -18.33 2.09 12.25
CA SER A 317 -18.88 2.37 13.59
C SER A 317 -19.84 1.28 14.06
N GLU A 318 -20.70 0.77 13.18
CA GLU A 318 -21.61 -0.35 13.49
C GLU A 318 -20.82 -1.62 13.78
N PHE A 319 -19.74 -1.88 13.03
CA PHE A 319 -18.80 -2.94 13.36
C PHE A 319 -18.21 -2.77 14.77
N ARG A 320 -17.79 -1.56 15.13
CA ARG A 320 -17.24 -1.27 16.47
C ARG A 320 -18.29 -1.53 17.55
N ALA A 321 -19.53 -1.07 17.35
CA ALA A 321 -20.64 -1.26 18.29
C ALA A 321 -21.07 -2.73 18.44
N ALA A 322 -21.13 -3.48 17.33
CA ALA A 322 -21.47 -4.90 17.33
C ALA A 322 -20.40 -5.75 18.04
N VAL A 323 -19.11 -5.40 17.90
CA VAL A 323 -18.01 -6.07 18.61
C VAL A 323 -18.01 -5.75 20.10
N THR A 324 -18.25 -4.49 20.48
CA THR A 324 -18.28 -4.09 21.90
C THR A 324 -19.46 -4.69 22.68
N ASN A 325 -20.60 -4.92 22.03
CA ASN A 325 -21.78 -5.50 22.69
C ASN A 325 -21.69 -7.01 22.90
N ASN A 326 -20.96 -7.75 22.05
CA ASN A 326 -20.97 -9.22 22.08
C ASN A 326 -19.76 -9.88 22.76
N THR A 327 -18.73 -9.13 23.20
CA THR A 327 -17.51 -9.77 23.70
C THR A 327 -16.80 -9.00 24.83
N LYS A 328 -17.13 -9.30 26.08
CA LYS A 328 -16.28 -8.94 27.24
C LYS A 328 -14.96 -9.73 27.26
N ASP A 329 -14.89 -10.89 26.60
CA ASP A 329 -13.69 -11.76 26.62
C ASP A 329 -12.70 -11.49 25.47
N TRP A 330 -13.15 -10.95 24.33
CA TRP A 330 -12.27 -10.66 23.18
C TRP A 330 -11.54 -9.32 23.27
N LEU A 331 -12.02 -8.40 24.12
CA LEU A 331 -11.31 -7.17 24.49
C LEU A 331 -9.92 -7.46 25.09
N TYR A 332 -9.70 -8.65 25.67
CA TYR A 332 -8.40 -9.01 26.22
C TYR A 332 -7.36 -9.40 25.14
N ILE A 333 -7.80 -10.02 24.04
CA ILE A 333 -6.91 -10.55 22.98
C ILE A 333 -6.81 -9.58 21.80
N GLN A 334 -7.88 -8.94 21.33
CA GLN A 334 -7.77 -7.89 20.32
C GLN A 334 -7.40 -6.53 20.93
N GLY A 335 -7.85 -6.20 22.14
CA GLY A 335 -7.58 -4.91 22.77
C GLY A 335 -6.12 -4.69 23.22
N ARG A 336 -5.30 -5.74 23.34
CA ARG A 336 -3.84 -5.57 23.51
C ARG A 336 -3.06 -5.51 22.20
N TYR A 337 -3.55 -6.12 21.13
CA TYR A 337 -2.81 -6.28 19.89
C TYR A 337 -3.21 -5.22 18.85
N ALA A 338 -4.51 -4.92 18.71
CA ALA A 338 -5.00 -3.90 17.80
C ALA A 338 -4.64 -2.47 18.24
N SER A 339 -4.39 -2.27 19.54
CA SER A 339 -3.96 -0.99 20.12
C SER A 339 -2.48 -0.68 19.87
N SER A 340 -1.65 -1.69 19.59
CA SER A 340 -0.22 -1.51 19.26
C SER A 340 0.10 -1.69 17.77
N LEU A 341 -0.73 -2.44 17.02
CA LEU A 341 -0.54 -2.67 15.57
C LEU A 341 -1.26 -1.64 14.68
N LYS A 342 -2.25 -0.90 15.18
CA LYS A 342 -2.76 0.29 14.48
C LYS A 342 -1.81 1.44 14.73
N PHE A 343 -0.72 1.49 13.97
CA PHE A 343 -0.18 2.79 13.61
C PHE A 343 -1.32 3.55 12.92
N GLU A 344 -1.81 4.58 13.57
CA GLU A 344 -2.83 5.51 13.10
C GLU A 344 -2.38 6.20 11.81
N PHE A 345 -2.45 5.50 10.68
CA PHE A 345 -2.32 6.11 9.35
C PHE A 345 -3.62 6.02 8.53
N GLU A 346 -4.57 5.17 8.91
CA GLU A 346 -5.90 5.10 8.25
C GLU A 346 -6.96 6.05 8.84
N TRP A 347 -6.80 6.57 10.06
CA TRP A 347 -7.87 7.34 10.71
C TRP A 347 -7.96 8.81 10.27
N LEU A 348 -6.86 9.39 9.78
CA LEU A 348 -6.82 10.79 9.34
C LEU A 348 -7.11 11.01 7.85
N THR A 349 -7.12 9.95 7.02
CA THR A 349 -7.39 10.09 5.57
C THR A 349 -8.80 9.67 5.18
N ILE A 350 -9.55 9.07 6.12
CA ILE A 350 -10.84 8.44 5.84
C ILE A 350 -12.01 9.23 6.39
N CYS A 351 -11.83 9.95 7.51
CA CYS A 351 -12.86 10.81 8.09
C CYS A 351 -12.29 12.18 8.50
N GLY A 352 -11.26 12.66 7.79
CA GLY A 352 -10.69 14.01 7.91
C GLY A 352 -10.93 14.81 6.64
#